data_AF-A0AAV6AFR8-F1
#
_entry.id   AF-A0AAV6AFR8-F1
#
_cell.length_a   1.000
_cell.length_b   1.000
_cell.length_c   1.000
_cell.angle_alpha   90.00
_cell.angle_beta   90.00
_cell.angle_gamma   90.00
#
_symmetry.space_group_name_H-M   'P 1'
#
loop_
_entity.id
_entity.type
_entity.pdbx_description
1 polymer ?
#
loop_
_entity_poly.entity_id
_entity_poly.type
_entity_poly.pdbx_seq_one_letter_code
_entity_poly.pdbx_strand_id
1 'polypeptide(L)'
;MIEEADTVVVGAGSAGCVVAERLSRDGRHRVAVIEAGPSDRSFWVQVPLGYGRTFYDPRVNWMYRTEPDPGLGGRADYWPRGKVVGGSGSINAMLWVRGDPSDYDDWAAAGNLGWSHAEVLPTFKAIEHNEACADDHRAVGGPMHVTDLQHRLHPLARRFLAAAGDIGLPACRDFNGASQEGVGVYQINTRNGWRHSSAKAYLRPALRRHNLVVLTGATVVRIVLEGERAVGVEIRRSGETRIVRARCEVVLSAG
;
A
#
# COMPACT_ATOMS: atom_id res chain seq x y z
N MET A 1 -13.12 9.98 22.91
CA MET A 1 -12.59 10.07 21.53
C MET A 1 -11.17 10.62 21.61
N ILE A 2 -10.34 10.41 20.58
CA ILE A 2 -8.96 10.92 20.60
C ILE A 2 -9.01 12.42 20.29
N GLU A 3 -8.49 13.22 21.19
CA GLU A 3 -8.40 14.68 21.03
C GLU A 3 -6.98 15.12 20.69
N GLU A 4 -5.97 14.31 21.08
CA GLU A 4 -4.55 14.61 20.88
C GLU A 4 -3.70 13.34 20.76
N ALA A 5 -2.64 13.40 19.95
CA ALA A 5 -1.57 12.41 19.82
C ALA A 5 -0.20 13.10 19.63
N ASP A 6 0.90 12.35 19.74
CA ASP A 6 2.23 12.87 19.34
C ASP A 6 2.28 13.03 17.82
N THR A 7 1.85 11.99 17.11
CA THR A 7 1.77 12.00 15.64
C THR A 7 0.36 11.66 15.18
N VAL A 8 -0.16 12.46 14.25
CA VAL A 8 -1.40 12.14 13.53
C VAL A 8 -1.05 11.69 12.11
N VAL A 9 -1.37 10.44 11.78
CA VAL A 9 -1.23 9.87 10.43
C VAL A 9 -2.56 10.02 9.70
N VAL A 10 -2.56 10.72 8.57
CA VAL A 10 -3.74 10.96 7.75
C VAL A 10 -3.82 9.90 6.67
N GLY A 11 -4.77 8.97 6.79
CA GLY A 11 -4.96 7.84 5.90
C GLY A 11 -4.32 6.56 6.45
N ALA A 12 -5.12 5.51 6.58
CA ALA A 12 -4.65 4.15 6.89
C ALA A 12 -4.34 3.38 5.60
N GLY A 13 -3.73 4.04 4.60
CA GLY A 13 -3.35 3.43 3.32
C GLY A 13 -2.14 2.49 3.42
N SER A 14 -1.59 2.09 2.28
CA SER A 14 -0.42 1.21 2.21
C SER A 14 0.77 1.77 3.00
N ALA A 15 1.10 3.04 2.80
CA ALA A 15 2.17 3.75 3.51
C ALA A 15 1.77 4.08 4.95
N GLY A 16 0.57 4.63 5.16
CA GLY A 16 0.09 5.03 6.49
C GLY A 16 0.06 3.89 7.50
N CYS A 17 -0.28 2.67 7.07
CA CYS A 17 -0.19 1.47 7.91
C CYS A 17 1.25 1.17 8.38
N VAL A 18 2.24 1.33 7.50
CA VAL A 18 3.65 1.08 7.82
C VAL A 18 4.18 2.18 8.74
N VAL A 19 3.91 3.45 8.42
CA VAL A 19 4.30 4.60 9.25
C VAL A 19 3.75 4.45 10.66
N ALA A 20 2.46 4.14 10.80
CA ALA A 20 1.84 3.96 12.10
C ALA A 20 2.46 2.80 12.91
N GLU A 21 2.80 1.68 12.26
CA GLU A 21 3.51 0.58 12.92
C GLU A 21 4.88 1.00 13.43
N ARG A 22 5.65 1.72 12.60
CA ARG A 22 7.03 2.15 12.91
C ARG A 22 7.06 3.19 14.02
N LEU A 23 6.24 4.24 13.92
CA LEU A 23 6.18 5.32 14.91
C LEU A 23 5.68 4.83 16.28
N SER A 24 4.81 3.83 16.32
CA SER A 24 4.29 3.28 17.58
C SER A 24 5.19 2.20 18.21
N ARG A 25 6.25 1.75 17.51
CA ARG A 25 6.96 0.51 17.83
C ARG A 25 7.62 0.50 19.20
N ASP A 26 8.14 1.64 19.64
CA ASP A 26 8.85 1.76 20.92
C ASP A 26 7.92 1.95 22.14
N GLY A 27 6.61 2.10 21.92
CA GLY A 27 5.62 2.33 22.97
C GLY A 27 5.61 3.74 23.56
N ARG A 28 6.56 4.61 23.19
CA ARG A 28 6.73 5.94 23.79
C ARG A 28 5.84 6.99 23.14
N HIS A 29 5.68 6.93 21.83
CA HIS A 29 4.92 7.92 21.06
C HIS A 29 3.48 7.48 20.86
N ARG A 30 2.52 8.35 21.19
CA ARG A 30 1.10 8.15 20.91
C ARG A 30 0.82 8.48 19.44
N VAL A 31 0.31 7.51 18.71
CA VAL A 31 0.00 7.64 17.27
C VAL A 31 -1.50 7.50 17.06
N ALA A 32 -2.09 8.47 16.37
CA ALA A 32 -3.48 8.43 15.92
C ALA A 32 -3.52 8.34 14.39
N VAL A 33 -4.17 7.30 13.86
CA VAL A 33 -4.40 7.14 12.42
C VAL A 33 -5.85 7.52 12.12
N ILE A 34 -6.07 8.44 11.18
CA ILE A 34 -7.39 8.88 10.76
C ILE A 34 -7.70 8.30 9.39
N GLU A 35 -8.75 7.50 9.26
CA GLU A 35 -9.13 6.82 8.02
C GLU A 35 -10.57 7.16 7.62
N ALA A 36 -10.76 7.61 6.38
CA ALA A 36 -12.06 7.96 5.84
C ALA A 36 -12.97 6.73 5.66
N GLY A 37 -12.38 5.60 5.27
CA GLY A 37 -13.07 4.35 5.03
C GLY A 37 -13.41 3.53 6.27
N PRO A 38 -14.16 2.43 6.07
CA PRO A 38 -14.45 1.47 7.13
C PRO A 38 -13.26 0.52 7.36
N SER A 39 -13.48 -0.43 8.27
CA SER A 39 -12.60 -1.59 8.48
C SER A 39 -12.44 -2.47 7.23
N ASP A 40 -11.29 -3.14 7.10
CA ASP A 40 -10.97 -4.06 6.01
C ASP A 40 -11.60 -5.45 6.14
N ARG A 41 -12.34 -5.72 7.22
CA ARG A 41 -12.87 -7.08 7.57
C ARG A 41 -13.90 -7.66 6.60
N SER A 42 -14.35 -6.91 5.60
CA SER A 42 -15.28 -7.41 4.58
C SER A 42 -14.71 -8.62 3.84
N PHE A 43 -15.51 -9.68 3.66
CA PHE A 43 -15.09 -10.87 2.91
C PHE A 43 -14.47 -10.52 1.55
N TRP A 44 -15.11 -9.63 0.79
CA TRP A 44 -14.63 -9.21 -0.54
C TRP A 44 -13.32 -8.43 -0.53
N VAL A 45 -12.97 -7.79 0.59
CA VAL A 45 -11.65 -7.16 0.76
C VAL A 45 -10.58 -8.22 1.05
N GLN A 46 -10.95 -9.25 1.82
CA GLN A 46 -10.02 -10.24 2.34
C GLN A 46 -9.62 -11.32 1.34
N VAL A 47 -10.50 -11.66 0.38
CA VAL A 47 -10.24 -12.70 -0.63
C VAL A 47 -9.62 -12.09 -1.91
N PRO A 48 -8.61 -12.73 -2.54
CA PRO A 48 -7.97 -12.20 -3.74
C PRO A 48 -8.92 -11.85 -4.89
N LEU A 49 -9.81 -12.77 -5.27
CA LEU A 49 -10.80 -12.56 -6.34
C LEU A 49 -11.73 -11.37 -6.08
N GLY A 50 -11.87 -10.96 -4.81
CA GLY A 50 -12.74 -9.89 -4.40
C GLY A 50 -12.31 -8.51 -4.89
N TYR A 51 -11.08 -8.34 -5.41
CA TYR A 51 -10.64 -7.08 -6.00
C TYR A 51 -11.60 -6.57 -7.10
N GLY A 52 -12.11 -7.47 -7.95
CA GLY A 52 -13.09 -7.12 -8.99
C GLY A 52 -14.43 -6.66 -8.43
N ARG A 53 -14.83 -7.16 -7.25
CA ARG A 53 -16.05 -6.69 -6.55
C ARG A 53 -15.83 -5.33 -5.89
N THR A 54 -14.67 -5.12 -5.25
CA THR A 54 -14.35 -3.85 -4.59
C THR A 54 -14.06 -2.73 -5.58
N PHE A 55 -13.70 -3.07 -6.81
CA PHE A 55 -13.40 -2.11 -7.88
C PHE A 55 -14.57 -1.15 -8.16
N TYR A 56 -15.82 -1.55 -7.94
CA TYR A 56 -17.01 -0.71 -8.15
C TYR A 56 -17.86 -0.55 -6.88
N ASP A 57 -17.28 -0.76 -5.70
CA ASP A 57 -18.01 -0.66 -4.43
C ASP A 57 -17.76 0.70 -3.74
N PRO A 58 -18.72 1.65 -3.77
CA PRO A 58 -18.54 2.99 -3.21
C PRO A 58 -18.35 3.01 -1.69
N ARG A 59 -18.61 1.89 -1.00
CA ARG A 59 -18.39 1.76 0.45
C ARG A 59 -16.90 1.66 0.80
N VAL A 60 -16.08 1.14 -0.11
CA VAL A 60 -14.64 0.90 0.10
C VAL A 60 -13.75 1.51 -0.99
N ASN A 61 -14.34 2.22 -1.95
CA ASN A 61 -13.65 2.85 -3.06
C ASN A 61 -14.10 4.31 -3.19
N TRP A 62 -13.17 5.21 -3.47
CA TRP A 62 -13.44 6.61 -3.78
C TRP A 62 -14.08 6.79 -5.15
N MET A 63 -13.82 5.88 -6.08
CA MET A 63 -14.42 5.85 -7.42
C MET A 63 -14.23 7.17 -8.20
N TYR A 64 -13.03 7.75 -8.15
CA TYR A 64 -12.75 9.01 -8.82
C TYR A 64 -12.95 8.89 -10.34
N ARG A 65 -13.25 10.03 -10.96
CA ARG A 65 -13.23 10.19 -12.40
C ARG A 65 -12.34 11.36 -12.76
N THR A 66 -11.57 11.22 -13.83
CA THR A 66 -10.81 12.33 -14.39
C THR A 66 -11.74 13.31 -15.07
N GLU A 67 -11.24 14.51 -15.36
CA GLU A 67 -11.84 15.35 -16.39
C GLU A 67 -11.74 14.65 -17.77
N PRO A 68 -12.60 15.00 -18.75
CA PRO A 68 -12.49 14.50 -20.11
C PRO A 68 -11.13 14.80 -20.75
N ASP A 69 -10.49 13.79 -21.35
CA ASP A 69 -9.17 13.92 -21.96
C ASP A 69 -9.26 13.83 -23.50
N PRO A 70 -8.84 14.86 -24.26
CA PRO A 70 -8.76 14.83 -25.71
C PRO A 70 -7.90 13.67 -26.27
N GLY A 71 -6.81 13.31 -25.60
CA GLY A 71 -5.96 12.18 -25.95
C GLY A 71 -6.65 10.82 -25.80
N LEU A 72 -7.74 10.76 -25.04
CA LEU A 72 -8.61 9.59 -24.90
C LEU A 72 -9.91 9.70 -25.71
N GLY A 73 -9.99 10.64 -26.65
CA GLY A 73 -11.18 10.90 -27.46
C GLY A 73 -12.31 11.59 -26.69
N GLY A 74 -11.97 12.44 -25.71
CA GLY A 74 -12.93 13.16 -24.87
C GLY A 74 -13.56 12.31 -23.77
N ARG A 75 -12.98 11.15 -23.45
CA ARG A 75 -13.49 10.28 -22.37
C ARG A 75 -12.94 10.72 -21.01
N ALA A 76 -13.78 10.63 -19.99
CA ALA A 76 -13.38 10.70 -18.59
C ALA A 76 -13.05 9.29 -18.08
N ASP A 77 -11.83 9.12 -17.56
CA ASP A 77 -11.33 7.83 -17.10
C ASP A 77 -11.75 7.54 -15.65
N TYR A 78 -11.82 6.25 -15.31
CA TYR A 78 -12.23 5.78 -14.00
C TYR A 78 -11.02 5.42 -13.13
N TRP A 79 -10.83 6.13 -12.03
CA TRP A 79 -9.66 6.01 -11.15
C TRP A 79 -10.07 5.45 -9.77
N PRO A 80 -10.02 4.12 -9.57
CA PRO A 80 -10.33 3.51 -8.30
C PRO A 80 -9.23 3.80 -7.27
N ARG A 81 -9.63 4.23 -6.06
CA ARG A 81 -8.73 4.42 -4.92
C ARG A 81 -9.39 3.87 -3.66
N GLY A 82 -8.64 3.10 -2.88
CA GLY A 82 -9.19 2.47 -1.69
C GLY A 82 -9.60 3.51 -0.64
N LYS A 83 -10.84 3.42 -0.18
CA LYS A 83 -11.43 4.16 0.94
C LYS A 83 -11.79 3.15 2.02
N VAL A 84 -10.78 2.54 2.63
CA VAL A 84 -10.89 1.43 3.60
C VAL A 84 -9.56 1.33 4.33
N VAL A 85 -9.54 0.77 5.54
CA VAL A 85 -8.27 0.43 6.22
C VAL A 85 -7.40 -0.45 5.30
N GLY A 86 -6.13 -0.07 5.15
CA GLY A 86 -5.17 -0.59 4.16
C GLY A 86 -5.21 0.10 2.79
N GLY A 87 -6.14 1.04 2.58
CA GLY A 87 -6.30 1.86 1.38
C GLY A 87 -6.36 1.05 0.10
N SER A 88 -5.68 1.52 -0.94
CA SER A 88 -5.61 0.84 -2.23
C SER A 88 -4.96 -0.55 -2.13
N GLY A 89 -4.06 -0.80 -1.16
CA GLY A 89 -3.49 -2.12 -0.90
C GLY A 89 -4.53 -3.18 -0.47
N SER A 90 -5.67 -2.73 0.08
CA SER A 90 -6.80 -3.60 0.43
C SER A 90 -7.73 -3.89 -0.75
N ILE A 91 -7.62 -3.19 -1.88
CA ILE A 91 -8.50 -3.39 -3.06
C ILE A 91 -7.74 -3.64 -4.38
N ASN A 92 -6.40 -3.66 -4.37
CA ASN A 92 -5.58 -3.88 -5.57
C ASN A 92 -5.59 -5.35 -6.05
N ALA A 93 -4.94 -5.60 -7.19
CA ALA A 93 -4.73 -6.94 -7.76
C ALA A 93 -3.57 -7.75 -7.13
N MET A 94 -3.01 -7.29 -6.01
CA MET A 94 -2.00 -7.97 -5.19
C MET A 94 -0.63 -8.23 -5.84
N LEU A 95 -0.39 -7.75 -7.07
CA LEU A 95 0.92 -7.92 -7.70
C LEU A 95 2.02 -7.33 -6.81
N TRP A 96 3.08 -8.09 -6.60
CA TRP A 96 4.24 -7.69 -5.82
C TRP A 96 5.44 -7.47 -6.73
N VAL A 97 5.61 -6.22 -7.17
CA VAL A 97 6.70 -5.76 -8.04
C VAL A 97 7.22 -4.46 -7.44
N ARG A 98 8.54 -4.34 -7.31
CA ARG A 98 9.19 -3.18 -6.68
C ARG A 98 9.23 -1.99 -7.63
N GLY A 99 9.76 -2.21 -8.84
CA GLY A 99 10.10 -1.18 -9.83
C GLY A 99 11.45 -1.54 -10.47
N ASP A 100 11.81 -0.92 -11.59
CA ASP A 100 13.12 -1.14 -12.20
C ASP A 100 14.19 -0.43 -11.34
N PRO A 101 15.42 -0.97 -11.19
CA PRO A 101 16.49 -0.27 -10.50
C PRO A 101 16.72 1.17 -10.99
N SER A 102 16.58 1.41 -12.31
CA SER A 102 16.74 2.74 -12.89
C SER A 102 15.71 3.76 -12.38
N ASP A 103 14.48 3.33 -12.04
CA ASP A 103 13.45 4.23 -11.49
C ASP A 103 13.95 4.92 -10.20
N TYR A 104 14.67 4.17 -9.35
CA TYR A 104 15.20 4.66 -8.07
C TYR A 104 16.49 5.45 -8.23
N ASP A 105 17.36 5.02 -9.14
CA ASP A 105 18.58 5.75 -9.47
C ASP A 105 18.25 7.12 -10.09
N ASP A 106 17.20 7.19 -10.90
CA ASP A 106 16.66 8.44 -11.43
C ASP A 106 16.12 9.36 -10.32
N TRP A 107 15.49 8.82 -9.27
CA TRP A 107 15.08 9.62 -8.11
C TRP A 107 16.27 10.22 -7.38
N ALA A 108 17.34 9.43 -7.17
CA ALA A 108 18.57 9.91 -6.56
C ALA A 108 19.24 10.99 -7.42
N ALA A 109 19.31 10.77 -8.73
CA ALA A 109 19.84 11.74 -9.70
C ALA A 109 19.03 13.04 -9.74
N ALA A 110 17.72 12.98 -9.50
CA ALA A 110 16.84 14.13 -9.37
C ALA A 110 17.00 14.90 -8.04
N GLY A 111 17.95 14.52 -7.19
CA GLY A 111 18.28 15.21 -5.94
C GLY A 111 17.74 14.55 -4.67
N ASN A 112 17.09 13.37 -4.76
CA ASN A 112 16.61 12.63 -3.61
C ASN A 112 17.70 11.67 -3.09
N LEU A 113 18.74 12.21 -2.47
CA LEU A 113 19.82 11.41 -1.88
C LEU A 113 19.26 10.36 -0.90
N GLY A 114 19.82 9.15 -0.90
CA GLY A 114 19.31 8.04 -0.10
C GLY A 114 18.28 7.15 -0.80
N TRP A 115 17.87 7.49 -2.03
CA TRP A 115 16.82 6.78 -2.77
C TRP A 115 17.32 5.97 -3.97
N SER A 116 18.64 5.84 -4.19
CA SER A 116 19.15 4.97 -5.25
C SER A 116 18.73 3.52 -5.02
N HIS A 117 18.69 2.69 -6.06
CA HIS A 117 18.25 1.29 -5.94
C HIS A 117 19.07 0.54 -4.87
N ALA A 118 20.39 0.78 -4.86
CA ALA A 118 21.29 0.18 -3.88
C ALA A 118 20.93 0.55 -2.43
N GLU A 119 20.48 1.79 -2.19
CA GLU A 119 20.11 2.28 -0.86
C GLU A 119 18.72 1.80 -0.41
N VAL A 120 17.78 1.63 -1.34
CA VAL A 120 16.41 1.15 -1.01
C VAL A 120 16.28 -0.36 -0.98
N LEU A 121 17.18 -1.11 -1.64
CA LEU A 121 17.16 -2.57 -1.68
C LEU A 121 17.11 -3.22 -0.27
N PRO A 122 17.90 -2.79 0.73
CA PRO A 122 17.76 -3.29 2.10
C PRO A 122 16.37 -3.09 2.69
N THR A 123 15.70 -1.98 2.35
CA THR A 123 14.32 -1.71 2.80
C THR A 123 13.33 -2.66 2.13
N PHE A 124 13.46 -2.91 0.83
CA PHE A 124 12.63 -3.92 0.15
C PHE A 124 12.80 -5.31 0.74
N LYS A 125 14.05 -5.71 1.02
CA LYS A 125 14.35 -6.98 1.70
C LYS A 125 13.73 -7.04 3.09
N ALA A 126 13.81 -5.96 3.88
CA ALA A 126 13.23 -5.92 5.23
C ALA A 126 11.70 -6.00 5.25
N ILE A 127 11.02 -5.65 4.16
CA ILE A 127 9.56 -5.75 4.04
C ILE A 127 9.12 -7.20 3.83
N GLU A 128 9.92 -8.02 3.14
CA GLU A 128 9.45 -9.26 2.53
C GLU A 128 9.68 -10.53 3.36
N HIS A 129 8.66 -11.38 3.34
CA HIS A 129 8.77 -12.81 3.55
C HIS A 129 8.42 -13.51 2.23
N ASN A 130 9.43 -13.76 1.41
CA ASN A 130 9.27 -14.41 0.11
C ASN A 130 9.19 -15.95 0.25
N GLU A 131 8.16 -16.56 -0.32
CA GLU A 131 7.99 -18.03 -0.30
C GLU A 131 8.99 -18.79 -1.20
N ALA A 132 9.49 -18.16 -2.28
CA ALA A 132 10.27 -18.84 -3.31
C ALA A 132 11.77 -18.91 -2.99
N CYS A 133 12.37 -17.80 -2.54
CA CYS A 133 13.81 -17.73 -2.29
C CYS A 133 14.22 -16.64 -1.28
N ALA A 134 15.44 -16.79 -0.77
CA ALA A 134 16.21 -15.73 -0.15
C ALA A 134 17.57 -15.70 -0.86
N ASP A 135 17.90 -14.56 -1.48
CA ASP A 135 19.10 -14.37 -2.28
C ASP A 135 19.57 -12.90 -2.19
N ASP A 136 20.39 -12.45 -3.15
CA ASP A 136 20.89 -11.09 -3.18
C ASP A 136 19.76 -10.06 -3.29
N HIS A 137 18.64 -10.42 -3.92
CA HIS A 137 17.51 -9.54 -4.17
C HIS A 137 16.32 -9.80 -3.24
N ARG A 138 16.09 -11.05 -2.84
CA ARG A 138 14.91 -11.49 -2.06
C ARG A 138 15.25 -11.79 -0.62
N ALA A 139 14.26 -11.72 0.26
CA ALA A 139 14.45 -11.97 1.68
C ALA A 139 13.26 -12.70 2.29
N VAL A 140 13.55 -13.38 3.39
CA VAL A 140 12.59 -14.04 4.27
C VAL A 140 12.57 -13.37 5.63
N GLY A 141 11.41 -13.37 6.29
CA GLY A 141 11.26 -12.91 7.68
C GLY A 141 10.67 -11.51 7.85
N GLY A 142 10.48 -10.76 6.76
CA GLY A 142 9.72 -9.51 6.77
C GLY A 142 8.23 -9.72 7.05
N PRO A 143 7.49 -8.65 7.37
CA PRO A 143 6.07 -8.75 7.72
C PRO A 143 5.16 -9.03 6.51
N MET A 144 5.58 -8.66 5.30
CA MET A 144 4.78 -8.83 4.08
C MET A 144 5.05 -10.19 3.45
N HIS A 145 4.04 -11.05 3.49
CA HIS A 145 4.13 -12.36 2.83
C HIS A 145 3.97 -12.23 1.32
N VAL A 146 4.91 -12.79 0.57
CA VAL A 146 4.94 -12.76 -0.89
C VAL A 146 4.94 -14.19 -1.40
N THR A 147 3.90 -14.50 -2.18
CA THR A 147 3.52 -15.85 -2.55
C THR A 147 3.87 -16.12 -4.00
N ASP A 148 4.47 -17.28 -4.26
CA ASP A 148 4.75 -17.73 -5.62
C ASP A 148 3.57 -18.50 -6.22
N LEU A 149 3.24 -18.18 -7.47
CA LEU A 149 2.11 -18.72 -8.21
C LEU A 149 2.51 -19.72 -9.30
N GLN A 150 3.80 -19.96 -9.56
CA GLN A 150 4.26 -20.83 -10.67
C GLN A 150 3.52 -22.17 -10.74
N HIS A 151 3.32 -22.83 -9.60
CA HIS A 151 2.64 -24.13 -9.53
C HIS A 151 1.10 -24.06 -9.52
N ARG A 152 0.51 -22.86 -9.38
CA ARG A 152 -0.94 -22.62 -9.28
C ARG A 152 -1.54 -21.93 -10.50
N LEU A 153 -0.76 -21.80 -11.57
CA LEU A 153 -1.21 -21.14 -12.78
C LEU A 153 -2.33 -21.90 -13.47
N HIS A 154 -3.30 -21.13 -13.97
CA HIS A 154 -4.27 -21.65 -14.93
C HIS A 154 -3.54 -22.17 -16.19
N PRO A 155 -3.96 -23.30 -16.79
CA PRO A 155 -3.29 -23.88 -17.96
C PRO A 155 -3.12 -22.90 -19.14
N LEU A 156 -4.05 -21.96 -19.31
CA LEU A 156 -3.96 -20.91 -20.33
C LEU A 156 -2.73 -20.01 -20.15
N ALA A 157 -2.38 -19.65 -18.91
CA ALA A 157 -1.21 -18.82 -18.64
C ALA A 157 0.09 -19.54 -19.05
N ARG A 158 0.18 -20.86 -18.83
CA ARG A 158 1.33 -21.65 -19.30
C ARG A 158 1.47 -21.65 -20.82
N ARG A 159 0.35 -21.71 -21.54
CA ARG A 159 0.36 -21.62 -23.01
C ARG A 159 0.81 -20.24 -23.50
N PHE A 160 0.38 -19.18 -22.81
CA PHE A 160 0.85 -17.82 -23.10
C PHE A 160 2.36 -17.68 -22.90
N LEU A 161 2.91 -18.20 -21.80
CA LEU A 161 4.36 -18.18 -21.54
C LEU A 161 5.14 -18.98 -22.59
N ALA A 162 4.64 -20.14 -23.01
CA ALA A 162 5.28 -20.93 -24.06
C ALA A 162 5.31 -20.17 -25.40
N ALA A 163 4.18 -19.58 -25.80
CA ALA A 163 4.09 -18.80 -27.03
C ALA A 163 5.01 -17.56 -27.04
N ALA A 164 5.23 -16.93 -25.87
CA ALA A 164 6.21 -15.86 -25.74
C ALA A 164 7.64 -16.35 -26.01
N GLY A 165 7.98 -17.56 -25.55
CA GLY A 165 9.26 -18.20 -25.85
C GLY A 165 9.43 -18.52 -27.34
N ASP A 166 8.36 -18.96 -28.01
CA ASP A 166 8.38 -19.29 -29.45
C ASP A 166 8.74 -18.08 -30.34
N ILE A 167 8.44 -16.86 -29.88
CA ILE A 167 8.81 -15.61 -30.57
C ILE A 167 10.13 -15.00 -30.05
N GLY A 168 10.87 -15.72 -29.21
CA GLY A 168 12.19 -15.33 -28.72
C GLY A 168 12.18 -14.37 -27.54
N LEU A 169 11.06 -14.14 -26.86
CA LEU A 169 11.05 -13.31 -25.65
C LEU A 169 11.74 -14.03 -24.49
N PRO A 170 12.60 -13.36 -23.71
CA PRO A 170 13.29 -13.98 -22.59
C PRO A 170 12.29 -14.36 -21.48
N ALA A 171 12.56 -15.45 -20.79
CA ALA A 171 11.80 -15.84 -19.62
C ALA A 171 12.28 -15.07 -18.38
N CYS A 172 11.37 -14.37 -17.71
CA CYS A 172 11.64 -13.70 -16.44
C CYS A 172 11.20 -14.62 -15.30
N ARG A 173 12.16 -15.09 -14.49
CA ARG A 173 11.88 -15.97 -13.34
C ARG A 173 11.38 -15.21 -12.12
N ASP A 174 11.88 -13.99 -11.91
CA ASP A 174 11.48 -13.10 -10.84
C ASP A 174 11.66 -11.64 -11.27
N PHE A 175 10.55 -10.90 -11.35
CA PHE A 175 10.55 -9.46 -11.67
C PHE A 175 11.20 -8.59 -10.59
N ASN A 176 11.54 -9.14 -9.43
CA ASN A 176 12.32 -8.43 -8.41
C ASN A 176 13.72 -9.01 -8.24
N GLY A 177 14.20 -9.81 -9.20
CA GLY A 177 15.55 -10.37 -9.25
C GLY A 177 16.53 -9.48 -10.01
N ALA A 178 17.53 -10.10 -10.63
CA ALA A 178 18.61 -9.40 -11.31
C ALA A 178 18.19 -8.66 -12.61
N SER A 179 17.12 -9.09 -13.27
CA SER A 179 16.57 -8.44 -14.46
C SER A 179 15.06 -8.57 -14.51
N GLN A 180 14.38 -7.50 -14.93
CA GLN A 180 12.94 -7.45 -15.14
C GLN A 180 12.51 -7.82 -16.55
N GLU A 181 13.41 -7.76 -17.53
CA GLU A 181 13.07 -7.94 -18.93
C GLU A 181 12.58 -9.37 -19.21
N GLY A 182 11.45 -9.46 -19.91
CA GLY A 182 10.91 -10.70 -20.40
C GLY A 182 9.51 -11.01 -19.92
N VAL A 183 9.13 -12.28 -20.05
CA VAL A 183 7.79 -12.78 -19.74
C VAL A 183 7.89 -13.79 -18.61
N GLY A 184 7.07 -13.59 -17.58
CA GLY A 184 7.20 -14.29 -16.32
C GLY A 184 5.90 -14.36 -15.53
N VAL A 185 6.00 -14.96 -14.36
CA VAL A 185 4.87 -15.12 -13.44
C VAL A 185 5.02 -14.12 -12.31
N TYR A 186 4.03 -13.27 -12.12
CA TYR A 186 4.03 -12.36 -10.98
C TYR A 186 3.84 -13.13 -9.67
N GLN A 187 4.57 -12.70 -8.66
CA GLN A 187 4.28 -13.03 -7.27
C GLN A 187 3.22 -12.08 -6.73
N ILE A 188 2.50 -12.54 -5.70
CA ILE A 188 1.42 -11.75 -5.10
C ILE A 188 1.54 -11.66 -3.58
N ASN A 189 1.12 -10.54 -2.99
CA ASN A 189 1.10 -10.36 -1.54
C ASN A 189 -0.12 -11.05 -0.90
N THR A 190 -0.04 -12.37 -0.77
CA THR A 190 -1.05 -13.22 -0.13
C THR A 190 -0.43 -14.08 0.96
N ARG A 191 -1.26 -14.69 1.81
CA ARG A 191 -0.84 -15.69 2.80
C ARG A 191 -1.96 -16.69 3.00
N ASN A 192 -1.68 -17.98 2.82
CA ASN A 192 -2.65 -19.06 2.94
C ASN A 192 -3.95 -18.83 2.12
N GLY A 193 -3.81 -18.30 0.90
CA GLY A 193 -4.93 -18.00 -0.01
C GLY A 193 -5.69 -16.71 0.30
N TRP A 194 -5.32 -15.96 1.34
CA TRP A 194 -5.94 -14.67 1.67
C TRP A 194 -5.06 -13.50 1.24
N ARG A 195 -5.68 -12.37 0.90
CA ARG A 195 -4.97 -11.09 0.71
C ARG A 195 -4.14 -10.76 1.94
N HIS A 196 -2.91 -10.29 1.74
CA HIS A 196 -2.04 -9.82 2.81
C HIS A 196 -1.66 -8.34 2.59
N SER A 197 -2.57 -7.43 2.93
CA SER A 197 -2.36 -5.97 2.77
C SER A 197 -1.46 -5.40 3.87
N SER A 198 -1.01 -4.14 3.71
CA SER A 198 -0.28 -3.41 4.77
C SER A 198 -1.07 -3.32 6.08
N ALA A 199 -2.41 -3.27 6.00
CA ALA A 199 -3.25 -3.32 7.20
C ALA A 199 -3.05 -4.61 8.00
N LYS A 200 -2.94 -5.76 7.33
CA LYS A 200 -2.68 -7.04 7.99
C LYS A 200 -1.24 -7.22 8.42
N ALA A 201 -0.29 -6.85 7.55
CA ALA A 201 1.13 -7.06 7.79
C ALA A 201 1.69 -6.13 8.88
N TYR A 202 1.20 -4.89 8.97
CA TYR A 202 1.74 -3.85 9.84
C TYR A 202 0.74 -3.36 10.88
N LEU A 203 -0.40 -2.82 10.43
CA LEU A 203 -1.29 -2.08 11.31
C LEU A 203 -1.98 -2.97 12.35
N ARG A 204 -2.50 -4.14 11.94
CA ARG A 204 -3.24 -5.04 12.81
C ARG A 204 -2.40 -5.62 13.96
N PRO A 205 -1.15 -6.06 13.75
CA PRO A 205 -0.23 -6.37 14.85
C PRO A 205 0.00 -5.17 15.77
N ALA A 206 0.21 -3.97 15.20
CA ALA A 206 0.50 -2.76 15.96
C ALA A 206 -0.68 -2.29 16.84
N LEU A 207 -1.93 -2.56 16.44
CA LEU A 207 -3.14 -2.24 17.21
C LEU A 207 -3.24 -2.94 18.57
N ARG A 208 -2.36 -3.91 18.87
CA ARG A 208 -2.24 -4.50 20.21
C ARG A 208 -1.53 -3.57 21.19
N ARG A 209 -0.84 -2.54 20.70
CA ARG A 209 -0.11 -1.57 21.53
C ARG A 209 -1.08 -0.50 22.02
N HIS A 210 -0.94 -0.10 23.28
CA HIS A 210 -1.82 0.88 23.93
C HIS A 210 -1.64 2.31 23.40
N ASN A 211 -0.50 2.60 22.75
CA ASN A 211 -0.13 3.90 22.22
C ASN A 211 -0.51 4.11 20.74
N LEU A 212 -1.18 3.15 20.09
CA LEU A 212 -1.66 3.30 18.71
C LEU A 212 -3.17 3.14 18.65
N VAL A 213 -3.82 4.05 17.96
CA VAL A 213 -5.26 4.01 17.76
C VAL A 213 -5.64 4.42 16.34
N VAL A 214 -6.70 3.80 15.81
CA VAL A 214 -7.21 4.07 14.47
C VAL A 214 -8.65 4.56 14.59
N LEU A 215 -8.93 5.73 14.01
CA LEU A 215 -10.25 6.31 13.89
C LEU A 215 -10.76 6.15 12.46
N THR A 216 -11.65 5.18 12.25
CA THR A 216 -12.29 4.93 10.95
C THR A 216 -13.56 5.75 10.75
N GLY A 217 -13.99 5.89 9.50
CA GLY A 217 -15.17 6.67 9.11
C GLY A 217 -15.00 8.17 9.32
N ALA A 218 -13.74 8.64 9.37
CA ALA A 218 -13.38 10.02 9.67
C ALA A 218 -12.57 10.60 8.50
N THR A 219 -13.09 11.62 7.85
CA THR A 219 -12.40 12.29 6.74
C THR A 219 -11.65 13.49 7.28
N VAL A 220 -10.33 13.55 7.06
CA VAL A 220 -9.55 14.77 7.29
C VAL A 220 -9.93 15.78 6.20
N VAL A 221 -10.36 16.98 6.61
CA VAL A 221 -10.82 18.03 5.69
C VAL A 221 -9.79 19.14 5.52
N ARG A 222 -8.91 19.37 6.51
CA ARG A 222 -7.76 20.27 6.41
C ARG A 222 -6.71 19.97 7.47
N ILE A 223 -5.47 20.38 7.18
CA ILE A 223 -4.38 20.45 8.16
C ILE A 223 -4.53 21.77 8.93
N VAL A 224 -4.39 21.72 10.25
CA VAL A 224 -4.45 22.92 11.12
C VAL A 224 -3.02 23.41 11.32
N LEU A 225 -2.78 24.70 11.04
CA LEU A 225 -1.48 25.34 11.16
C LEU A 225 -1.48 26.40 12.28
N GLU A 226 -0.37 26.51 12.98
CA GLU A 226 -0.01 27.67 13.82
C GLU A 226 1.28 28.27 13.23
N GLY A 227 1.17 29.40 12.52
CA GLY A 227 2.26 29.89 11.67
C GLY A 227 2.59 28.88 10.57
N GLU A 228 3.85 28.48 10.50
CA GLU A 228 4.34 27.48 9.53
C GLU A 228 4.28 26.04 10.06
N ARG A 229 3.83 25.83 11.31
CA ARG A 229 3.83 24.51 11.96
C ARG A 229 2.47 23.83 11.85
N ALA A 230 2.45 22.58 11.40
CA ALA A 230 1.27 21.72 11.50
C ALA A 230 1.03 21.28 12.95
N VAL A 231 -0.16 21.55 13.48
CA VAL A 231 -0.50 21.31 14.90
C VAL A 231 -1.64 20.33 15.09
N GLY A 232 -2.15 19.77 14.00
CA GLY A 232 -3.24 18.81 14.01
C GLY A 232 -4.00 18.79 12.70
N VAL A 233 -5.13 18.10 12.73
CA VAL A 233 -6.02 17.97 11.58
C VAL A 233 -7.46 18.19 12.01
N GLU A 234 -8.23 18.84 11.14
CA GLU A 234 -9.67 18.92 11.28
C GLU A 234 -10.30 17.71 10.59
N ILE A 235 -11.16 17.00 11.30
CA ILE A 235 -11.84 15.80 10.83
C ILE A 235 -13.34 16.02 10.78
N ARG A 236 -14.00 15.42 9.79
CA ARG A 236 -15.45 15.25 9.73
C ARG A 236 -15.80 13.79 10.00
N ARG A 237 -16.63 13.55 11.01
CA ARG A 237 -17.06 12.21 11.42
C ARG A 237 -18.49 12.27 11.97
N SER A 238 -19.37 11.40 11.46
CA SER A 238 -20.78 11.35 11.89
C SER A 238 -21.50 12.71 11.87
N GLY A 239 -21.21 13.55 10.87
CA GLY A 239 -21.81 14.88 10.73
C GLY A 239 -21.16 15.98 11.58
N GLU A 240 -20.26 15.63 12.49
CA GLU A 240 -19.55 16.59 13.34
C GLU A 240 -18.16 16.90 12.81
N THR A 241 -17.71 18.13 13.06
CA THR A 241 -16.35 18.58 12.76
C THR A 241 -15.60 18.78 14.06
N ARG A 242 -14.38 18.22 14.16
CA ARG A 242 -13.54 18.29 15.36
C ARG A 242 -12.07 18.38 14.98
N ILE A 243 -11.24 18.90 15.86
CA ILE A 243 -9.78 18.95 15.68
C ILE A 243 -9.14 17.84 16.50
N VAL A 244 -8.22 17.10 15.87
CA VAL A 244 -7.30 16.19 16.56
C VAL A 244 -5.92 16.84 16.54
N ARG A 245 -5.39 17.19 17.72
CA ARG A 245 -4.09 17.86 17.84
C ARG A 245 -2.93 16.88 17.68
N ALA A 246 -1.87 17.34 17.05
CA ALA A 246 -0.58 16.66 16.96
C ALA A 246 0.45 17.46 17.77
N ARG A 247 1.06 16.83 18.78
CA ARG A 247 2.11 17.48 19.59
C ARG A 247 3.40 17.67 18.80
N CYS A 248 3.76 16.68 17.99
CA CYS A 248 4.99 16.66 17.21
C CYS A 248 4.69 16.91 15.74
N GLU A 249 3.97 15.98 15.08
CA GLU A 249 3.95 15.92 13.61
C GLU A 249 2.61 15.45 13.05
N VAL A 250 2.32 15.89 11.83
CA VAL A 250 1.23 15.37 10.99
C VAL A 250 1.86 14.68 9.78
N VAL A 251 1.59 13.40 9.60
CA VAL A 251 2.06 12.64 8.43
C VAL A 251 0.91 12.44 7.45
N LEU A 252 1.01 13.05 6.27
CA LEU A 252 0.01 12.89 5.21
C LEU A 252 0.27 11.62 4.42
N SER A 253 -0.70 10.70 4.41
CA SER A 253 -0.65 9.39 3.72
C SER A 253 -1.99 9.05 3.08
N ALA A 254 -2.67 10.07 2.53
CA ALA A 254 -4.01 9.96 1.94
C ALA A 254 -4.02 9.47 0.47
N GLY A 255 -2.87 9.08 -0.08
CA GLY A 255 -2.67 8.58 -1.44
C GLY A 255 -2.21 7.13 -1.48
#